data_AF-A0A6G7CHC5-F1
#
_entry.id   AF-A0A6G7CHC5-F1
#
_cell.length_a   1.000
_cell.length_b   1.000
_cell.length_c   1.000
_cell.angle_alpha   90.00
_cell.angle_beta   90.00
_cell.angle_gamma   90.00
#
_symmetry.space_group_name_H-M   'P 1'
#
loop_
_entity.id
_entity.type
_entity.pdbx_description
1 polymer ?
#
loop_
_entity_poly.entity_id
_entity_poly.type
_entity_poly.pdbx_seq_one_letter_code
_entity_poly.pdbx_strand_id
1 'polypeptide(L)'
;MGFIYIFTNESMPGLVKVGLTTRSPEERARELDSTGVPMPFRVAASWPVESDLKIMENKCHQLLKEFRLSNNREFFKIEVSEAISILDPHFLTSEQIALEKERIRKKREQQRHYEEQLKKQRIQEKERLSLERWQGEIESLKSNINLLDCRLESIKLTLSQPESLISLALYKFHEILSLLVVILMRLAPFAMALFGFISGEYIIQKLLFAGGFYFVSLFFFGFLGFICIALIGQIERLRCAIFGESYAQQQVTLGTLVCKLKEEHNKLNCLESKKTP
;
A
#
# COMPACT_ATOMS: atom_id res chain seq x y z
N MET A 1 56.50 17.07 -43.68
CA MET A 1 55.10 16.82 -43.30
C MET A 1 54.66 15.46 -43.83
N GLY A 2 53.91 14.72 -43.04
CA GLY A 2 53.29 13.43 -43.40
C GLY A 2 52.15 13.13 -42.44
N PHE A 3 51.68 11.88 -42.43
CA PHE A 3 50.54 11.45 -41.63
C PHE A 3 50.84 10.14 -40.91
N ILE A 4 50.41 10.05 -39.65
CA ILE A 4 50.20 8.77 -38.97
C ILE A 4 48.73 8.39 -39.17
N TYR A 5 48.44 7.15 -39.53
CA TYR A 5 47.08 6.70 -39.79
C TYR A 5 46.72 5.42 -39.05
N ILE A 6 45.42 5.20 -38.90
CA ILE A 6 44.80 3.93 -38.54
C ILE A 6 44.02 3.45 -39.76
N PHE A 7 44.37 2.28 -40.28
CA PHE A 7 43.62 1.58 -41.30
C PHE A 7 42.81 0.44 -40.72
N THR A 8 41.62 0.25 -41.27
CA THR A 8 40.74 -0.89 -41.01
C THR A 8 40.49 -1.65 -42.30
N ASN A 9 40.09 -2.91 -42.16
CA ASN A 9 39.75 -3.75 -43.29
C ASN A 9 38.55 -4.61 -42.93
N GLU A 10 37.53 -4.63 -43.78
CA GLU A 10 36.30 -5.40 -43.53
C GLU A 10 36.56 -6.91 -43.45
N SER A 11 37.60 -7.43 -44.12
CA SER A 11 38.02 -8.83 -44.02
C SER A 11 38.78 -9.16 -42.73
N MET A 12 39.14 -8.16 -41.93
CA MET A 12 39.90 -8.31 -40.68
C MET A 12 39.24 -7.51 -39.54
N PRO A 13 38.03 -7.89 -39.10
CA PRO A 13 37.33 -7.17 -38.03
C PRO A 13 38.09 -7.24 -36.70
N GLY A 14 38.06 -6.14 -35.93
CA GLY A 14 38.79 -6.02 -34.66
C GLY A 14 40.31 -5.93 -34.79
N LEU A 15 40.83 -5.78 -36.02
CA LEU A 15 42.22 -5.49 -36.29
C LEU A 15 42.38 -4.12 -36.93
N VAL A 16 43.35 -3.38 -36.43
CA VAL A 16 43.78 -2.11 -37.01
C VAL A 16 45.24 -2.18 -37.44
N LYS A 17 45.55 -1.52 -38.56
CA LYS A 17 46.93 -1.27 -38.98
C LYS A 17 47.30 0.17 -38.66
N VAL A 18 48.40 0.37 -37.95
CA VAL A 18 48.93 1.72 -37.67
C VAL A 18 50.24 1.91 -38.40
N GLY A 19 50.35 2.96 -39.19
CA GLY A 19 51.57 3.25 -39.95
C GLY A 19 51.70 4.71 -40.33
N LEU A 20 52.80 5.03 -41.00
CA LEU A 20 53.06 6.37 -41.52
C LEU A 20 52.96 6.44 -43.05
N THR A 21 52.72 7.64 -43.56
CA THR A 21 52.84 7.99 -44.98
C THR A 21 53.33 9.44 -45.14
N THR A 22 54.10 9.72 -46.19
CA THR A 22 54.44 11.10 -46.60
C THR A 22 53.45 11.68 -47.62
N ARG A 23 52.52 10.86 -48.11
CA ARG A 23 51.41 11.21 -49.01
C ARG A 23 50.08 11.20 -48.26
N SER A 24 48.95 11.40 -48.94
CA SER A 24 47.64 11.27 -48.29
C SER A 24 47.41 9.83 -47.78
N PRO A 25 46.78 9.65 -46.60
CA PRO A 25 46.36 8.33 -46.11
C PRO A 25 45.49 7.57 -47.12
N GLU A 26 44.64 8.28 -47.87
CA GLU A 26 43.76 7.72 -48.88
C GLU A 26 44.53 7.16 -50.08
N GLU A 27 45.58 7.86 -50.53
CA GLU A 27 46.49 7.31 -51.55
C GLU A 27 47.18 6.05 -51.03
N ARG A 28 47.68 6.08 -49.79
CA ARG A 28 48.37 4.92 -49.23
C ARG A 28 47.44 3.72 -49.06
N ALA A 29 46.18 3.94 -48.69
CA ALA A 29 45.18 2.88 -48.61
C ALA A 29 44.95 2.21 -49.97
N ARG A 30 44.87 2.99 -51.06
CA ARG A 30 44.75 2.47 -52.44
C ARG A 30 45.97 1.67 -52.89
N GLU A 31 47.17 2.07 -52.51
CA GLU A 31 48.39 1.33 -52.86
C GLU A 31 48.50 -0.03 -52.18
N LEU A 32 47.92 -0.16 -50.99
CA LEU A 32 47.90 -1.41 -50.25
C LEU A 32 46.79 -2.35 -50.72
N ASP A 33 45.91 -1.88 -51.62
CA ASP A 33 44.89 -2.68 -52.30
C ASP A 33 45.56 -3.55 -53.37
N SER A 34 46.05 -4.70 -52.93
CA SER A 34 46.82 -5.65 -53.73
C SER A 34 46.28 -7.06 -53.54
N THR A 35 46.71 -8.00 -54.40
CA THR A 35 46.26 -9.42 -54.37
C THR A 35 46.47 -10.15 -53.02
N GLY A 36 47.21 -9.55 -52.08
CA GLY A 36 47.47 -10.10 -50.74
C GLY A 36 46.41 -9.78 -49.68
N VAL A 37 45.39 -8.96 -49.97
CA VAL A 37 44.33 -8.62 -49.01
C VAL A 37 42.95 -8.72 -49.68
N PRO A 38 41.96 -9.43 -49.11
CA PRO A 38 40.69 -9.72 -49.80
C PRO A 38 39.77 -8.50 -50.00
N MET A 39 39.89 -7.48 -49.16
CA MET A 39 39.12 -6.23 -49.23
C MET A 39 40.07 -5.04 -49.10
N PRO A 40 39.73 -3.84 -49.60
CA PRO A 40 40.58 -2.67 -49.49
C PRO A 40 40.67 -2.16 -48.04
N PHE A 41 41.76 -1.47 -47.72
CA PHE A 41 41.86 -0.73 -46.46
C PHE A 41 41.04 0.55 -46.50
N ARG A 42 40.43 0.91 -45.37
CA ARG A 42 39.77 2.21 -45.16
C ARG A 42 40.51 3.02 -44.10
N VAL A 43 40.62 4.32 -44.32
CA VAL A 43 41.18 5.27 -43.33
C VAL A 43 40.15 5.46 -42.22
N ALA A 44 40.49 5.04 -41.00
CA ALA A 44 39.63 5.20 -39.83
C ALA A 44 39.98 6.48 -39.05
N ALA A 45 41.27 6.82 -38.98
CA ALA A 45 41.76 8.07 -38.42
C ALA A 45 43.12 8.41 -39.04
N SER A 46 43.48 9.69 -39.02
CA SER A 46 44.81 10.16 -39.41
C SER A 46 45.18 11.47 -38.73
N TRP A 47 46.46 11.60 -38.37
CA TRP A 47 47.00 12.81 -37.75
C TRP A 47 48.14 13.37 -38.59
N PRO A 48 48.08 14.67 -38.96
CA PRO A 48 49.19 15.33 -39.63
C PRO A 48 50.37 15.49 -38.66
N VAL A 49 51.57 15.24 -39.16
CA VAL A 49 52.81 15.33 -38.39
C VAL A 49 53.85 16.10 -39.20
N GLU A 50 54.37 17.19 -38.64
CA GLU A 50 55.27 18.11 -39.34
C GLU A 50 56.69 17.52 -39.48
N SER A 51 57.25 17.01 -38.39
CA SER A 51 58.60 16.42 -38.28
C SER A 51 58.59 15.05 -37.57
N ASP A 52 59.71 14.33 -37.63
CA ASP A 52 59.94 13.13 -36.82
C ASP A 52 58.93 11.98 -37.01
N LEU A 53 58.37 11.86 -38.21
CA LEU A 53 57.37 10.85 -38.58
C LEU A 53 57.71 9.44 -38.10
N LYS A 54 58.97 9.03 -38.24
CA LYS A 54 59.41 7.68 -37.82
C LYS A 54 59.44 7.51 -36.31
N ILE A 55 59.81 8.56 -35.58
CA ILE A 55 59.80 8.56 -34.11
C ILE A 55 58.35 8.49 -33.62
N MET A 56 57.45 9.28 -34.24
CA MET A 56 56.02 9.27 -33.90
C MET A 56 55.36 7.94 -34.21
N GLU A 57 55.64 7.31 -35.37
CA GLU A 57 55.16 5.97 -35.69
C GLU A 57 55.62 4.94 -34.66
N ASN A 58 56.92 4.92 -34.35
CA ASN A 58 57.48 4.02 -33.35
C ASN A 58 56.83 4.23 -31.97
N LYS A 59 56.56 5.49 -31.60
CA LYS A 59 55.86 5.82 -30.36
C LYS A 59 54.43 5.26 -30.37
N CYS A 60 53.68 5.40 -31.46
CA CYS A 60 52.34 4.80 -31.58
C CYS A 60 52.39 3.28 -31.47
N HIS A 61 53.37 2.63 -32.11
CA HIS A 61 53.55 1.19 -32.01
C HIS A 61 53.93 0.74 -30.59
N GLN A 62 54.67 1.55 -29.84
CA GLN A 62 54.99 1.29 -28.44
C GLN A 62 53.76 1.43 -27.54
N LEU A 63 52.95 2.47 -27.74
CA LEU A 63 51.71 2.68 -26.99
C LEU A 63 50.72 1.54 -27.20
N LEU A 64 50.67 0.98 -28.41
CA LEU A 64 49.81 -0.14 -28.76
C LEU A 64 50.48 -1.51 -28.63
N LYS A 65 51.67 -1.59 -28.03
CA LYS A 65 52.50 -2.81 -28.01
C LYS A 65 51.77 -4.03 -27.46
N GLU A 66 50.95 -3.85 -26.42
CA GLU A 66 50.19 -4.95 -25.80
C GLU A 66 49.13 -5.55 -26.73
N PHE A 67 48.64 -4.76 -27.69
CA PHE A 67 47.65 -5.20 -28.68
C PHE A 67 48.29 -5.77 -29.94
N ARG A 68 49.63 -5.75 -30.06
CA ARG A 68 50.33 -6.12 -31.30
C ARG A 68 50.27 -7.63 -31.55
N LEU A 69 49.78 -8.03 -32.72
CA LEU A 69 49.58 -9.45 -33.06
C LEU A 69 50.87 -10.20 -33.42
N SER A 70 51.85 -9.50 -33.97
CA SER A 70 53.13 -10.09 -34.37
C SER A 70 54.21 -9.02 -34.36
N ASN A 71 55.40 -9.37 -33.88
CA ASN A 71 56.53 -8.44 -33.82
C ASN A 71 56.92 -7.92 -35.21
N ASN A 72 56.75 -8.73 -36.26
CA ASN A 72 57.14 -8.37 -37.63
C ASN A 72 56.06 -7.63 -38.41
N ARG A 73 54.88 -7.40 -37.81
CA ARG A 73 53.76 -6.74 -38.49
C ARG A 73 53.18 -5.60 -37.65
N GLU A 74 52.64 -4.60 -38.32
CA GLU A 74 52.09 -3.38 -37.71
C GLU A 74 50.56 -3.48 -37.53
N PHE A 75 50.09 -4.67 -37.16
CA PHE A 75 48.67 -4.95 -36.90
C PHE A 75 48.44 -5.14 -35.41
N PHE A 76 47.35 -4.54 -34.93
CA PHE A 76 46.98 -4.49 -33.53
C PHE A 76 45.55 -4.98 -33.38
N LYS A 77 45.31 -5.89 -32.43
CA LYS A 77 43.99 -6.42 -32.09
C LYS A 77 43.33 -5.51 -31.05
N ILE A 78 42.67 -4.47 -31.53
CA ILE A 78 42.05 -3.42 -30.73
C ILE A 78 40.92 -2.77 -31.54
N GLU A 79 39.88 -2.31 -30.87
CA GLU A 79 38.81 -1.55 -31.52
C GLU A 79 39.31 -0.18 -31.98
N VAL A 80 38.75 0.30 -33.09
CA VAL A 80 39.15 1.58 -33.71
C VAL A 80 39.01 2.75 -32.74
N SER A 81 37.89 2.81 -32.03
CA SER A 81 37.61 3.87 -31.05
C SER A 81 38.61 3.89 -29.90
N GLU A 82 39.02 2.71 -29.43
CA GLU A 82 40.01 2.56 -28.36
C GLU A 82 41.41 2.94 -28.84
N ALA A 83 41.82 2.49 -30.04
CA ALA A 83 43.09 2.88 -30.65
C ALA A 83 43.19 4.41 -30.86
N ILE A 84 42.11 5.04 -31.35
CA ILE A 84 42.03 6.51 -31.43
C ILE A 84 42.19 7.10 -30.04
N SER A 85 41.46 6.65 -29.03
CA SER A 85 41.51 7.22 -27.67
C SER A 85 42.91 7.18 -27.03
N ILE A 86 43.71 6.16 -27.35
CA ILE A 86 45.10 6.03 -26.87
C ILE A 86 46.03 6.97 -27.62
N LEU A 87 45.86 7.10 -28.95
CA LEU A 87 46.78 7.84 -29.80
C LEU A 87 46.49 9.35 -29.85
N ASP A 88 45.23 9.74 -29.88
CA ASP A 88 44.76 11.13 -30.07
C ASP A 88 45.44 12.14 -29.11
N PRO A 89 45.58 11.86 -27.78
CA PRO A 89 46.24 12.78 -26.85
C PRO A 89 47.71 13.09 -27.18
N HIS A 90 48.37 12.25 -27.98
CA HIS A 90 49.76 12.44 -28.38
C HIS A 90 49.94 13.27 -29.66
N PHE A 91 48.84 13.54 -30.36
CA PHE A 91 48.83 14.33 -31.60
C PHE A 91 48.13 15.69 -31.43
N LEU A 92 47.38 15.88 -30.34
CA LEU A 92 46.75 17.14 -30.02
C LEU A 92 47.76 18.15 -29.46
N THR A 93 47.63 19.40 -29.89
CA THR A 93 48.40 20.50 -29.29
C THR A 93 47.90 20.78 -27.87
N SER A 94 48.74 21.42 -27.05
CA SER A 94 48.37 21.85 -25.68
C SER A 94 47.09 22.69 -25.66
N GLU A 95 46.86 23.48 -26.70
CA GLU A 95 45.66 24.30 -26.88
C GLU A 95 44.41 23.44 -27.16
N GLN A 96 44.51 22.48 -28.09
CA GLN A 96 43.39 21.57 -28.41
C GLN A 96 42.98 20.73 -27.19
N ILE A 97 43.96 20.25 -26.42
CA ILE A 97 43.71 19.51 -25.17
C ILE A 97 42.98 20.40 -24.15
N ALA A 98 43.37 21.68 -24.03
CA ALA A 98 42.73 22.62 -23.12
C ALA A 98 41.27 22.91 -23.53
N LEU A 99 41.02 23.12 -24.83
CA LEU A 99 39.68 23.33 -25.38
C LEU A 99 38.77 22.13 -25.15
N GLU A 100 39.26 20.91 -25.41
CA GLU A 100 38.46 19.70 -25.20
C GLU A 100 38.16 19.46 -23.72
N LYS A 101 39.13 19.68 -22.84
CA LYS A 101 38.92 19.61 -21.38
C LYS A 101 37.85 20.59 -20.92
N GLU A 102 37.87 21.82 -21.44
CA GLU A 102 36.87 22.83 -21.12
C GLU A 102 35.48 22.45 -21.66
N ARG A 103 35.40 21.90 -22.87
CA ARG A 103 34.15 21.38 -23.45
C ARG A 103 33.55 20.27 -22.59
N ILE A 104 34.38 19.32 -22.15
CA ILE A 104 33.97 18.23 -21.25
C ILE A 104 33.51 18.78 -19.90
N ARG A 105 34.21 19.78 -19.34
CA ARG A 105 33.84 20.43 -18.09
C ARG A 105 32.46 21.07 -18.18
N LYS A 106 32.20 21.88 -19.21
CA LYS A 106 30.91 22.52 -19.44
C LYS A 106 29.79 21.50 -19.62
N LYS A 107 30.02 20.43 -20.38
CA LYS A 107 29.03 19.34 -20.57
C LYS A 107 28.69 18.66 -19.24
N ARG A 108 29.68 18.39 -18.39
CA ARG A 108 29.47 17.81 -17.04
C ARG A 108 28.69 18.76 -16.12
N GLU A 109 28.97 20.05 -16.16
CA GLU A 109 28.24 21.07 -15.40
C GLU A 109 26.77 21.14 -15.82
N GLN A 110 26.50 21.17 -17.12
CA GLN A 110 25.13 21.13 -17.66
C GLN A 110 24.39 19.86 -17.24
N GLN A 111 25.06 18.71 -17.33
CA GLN A 111 24.50 17.43 -16.93
C GLN A 111 24.11 17.42 -15.45
N ARG A 112 25.00 17.89 -14.56
CA ARG A 112 24.70 18.00 -13.13
C ARG A 112 23.51 18.90 -12.86
N HIS A 113 23.45 20.05 -13.53
CA HIS A 113 22.33 20.97 -13.36
C HIS A 113 20.99 20.34 -13.77
N TYR A 114 20.98 19.61 -14.88
CA TYR A 114 19.80 18.87 -15.34
C TYR A 114 19.37 17.79 -14.35
N GLU A 115 20.33 17.00 -13.84
CA GLU A 115 20.06 15.95 -12.85
C GLU A 115 19.51 16.53 -11.53
N GLU A 116 20.05 17.67 -11.07
CA GLU A 116 19.55 18.38 -9.91
C GLU A 116 18.10 18.87 -10.11
N GLN A 117 17.78 19.42 -11.28
CA GLN A 117 16.41 19.82 -11.62
C GLN A 117 15.45 18.62 -11.60
N LEU A 118 15.85 17.49 -12.19
CA LEU A 118 15.04 16.29 -12.20
C LEU A 118 14.82 15.73 -10.79
N LYS A 119 15.85 15.78 -9.93
CA LYS A 119 15.74 15.37 -8.53
C LYS A 119 14.75 16.24 -7.77
N LYS A 120 14.80 17.57 -7.96
CA LYS A 120 13.85 18.51 -7.36
C LYS A 120 12.42 18.21 -7.82
N GLN A 121 12.20 17.99 -9.12
CA GLN A 121 10.88 17.62 -9.65
C GLN A 121 10.35 16.32 -9.04
N ARG A 122 11.19 15.29 -8.90
CA ARG A 122 10.80 14.01 -8.27
C ARG A 122 10.41 14.17 -6.80
N ILE A 123 11.09 15.03 -6.06
CA ILE A 123 10.75 15.32 -4.65
C ILE A 123 9.41 16.05 -4.59
N GLN A 124 9.23 17.10 -5.38
CA GLN A 124 7.97 17.84 -5.47
C GLN A 124 6.79 16.95 -5.88
N GLU A 125 7.00 16.05 -6.83
CA GLU A 125 5.99 15.07 -7.25
C GLU A 125 5.59 14.13 -6.11
N LYS A 126 6.58 13.60 -5.36
CA LYS A 126 6.30 12.75 -4.21
C LYS A 126 5.54 13.49 -3.11
N GLU A 127 5.91 14.74 -2.84
CA GLU A 127 5.19 15.60 -1.90
C GLU A 127 3.75 15.86 -2.36
N ARG A 128 3.55 16.13 -3.66
CA ARG A 128 2.21 16.31 -4.24
C ARG A 128 1.36 15.05 -4.08
N LEU A 129 1.87 13.88 -4.48
CA LEU A 129 1.16 12.61 -4.34
C LEU A 129 0.84 12.26 -2.88
N SER A 130 1.75 12.60 -1.97
CA SER A 130 1.53 12.42 -0.53
C SER A 130 0.40 13.32 -0.02
N LEU A 131 0.34 14.56 -0.51
CA LEU A 131 -0.72 15.51 -0.16
C LEU A 131 -2.08 15.08 -0.73
N GLU A 132 -2.13 14.66 -1.99
CA GLU A 132 -3.34 14.14 -2.64
C GLU A 132 -3.89 12.91 -1.89
N ARG A 133 -3.00 11.99 -1.50
CA ARG A 133 -3.37 10.84 -0.68
C ARG A 133 -3.98 11.27 0.66
N TRP A 134 -3.33 12.20 1.36
CA TRP A 134 -3.81 12.69 2.65
C TRP A 134 -5.15 13.42 2.53
N GLN A 135 -5.36 14.18 1.45
CA GLN A 135 -6.65 14.80 1.14
C GLN A 135 -7.75 13.75 0.92
N GLY A 136 -7.47 12.67 0.18
CA GLY A 136 -8.42 11.57 0.00
C GLY A 136 -8.82 10.90 1.32
N GLU A 137 -7.87 10.71 2.24
CA GLU A 137 -8.14 10.16 3.57
C GLU A 137 -9.04 11.10 4.40
N ILE A 138 -8.82 12.42 4.33
CA ILE A 138 -9.68 13.41 5.00
C ILE A 138 -11.09 13.39 4.46
N GLU A 139 -11.26 13.38 3.13
CA GLU A 139 -12.59 13.36 2.53
C GLU A 139 -13.35 12.07 2.88
N SER A 140 -12.65 10.93 2.94
CA SER A 140 -13.24 9.68 3.45
C SER A 140 -13.68 9.80 4.91
N LEU A 141 -12.85 10.41 5.77
CA LEU A 141 -13.18 10.61 7.18
C LEU A 141 -14.37 11.56 7.35
N LYS A 142 -14.40 12.66 6.61
CA LYS A 142 -15.55 13.60 6.60
C LYS A 142 -16.84 12.88 6.20
N SER A 143 -16.81 12.03 5.18
CA SER A 143 -17.97 11.23 4.77
C SER A 143 -18.45 10.30 5.89
N ASN A 144 -17.53 9.63 6.58
CA ASN A 144 -17.85 8.77 7.73
C ASN A 144 -18.47 9.57 8.89
N ILE A 145 -17.93 10.75 9.19
CA ILE A 145 -18.49 11.64 10.22
C ILE A 145 -19.91 12.06 9.85
N ASN A 146 -20.15 12.50 8.61
CA ASN A 146 -21.49 12.86 8.15
C ASN A 146 -22.49 11.69 8.29
N LEU A 147 -22.08 10.45 7.97
CA LEU A 147 -22.92 9.27 8.14
C LEU A 147 -23.26 9.02 9.62
N LEU A 148 -22.29 9.21 10.51
CA LEU A 148 -22.49 9.08 11.95
C LEU A 148 -23.43 10.15 12.48
N ASP A 149 -23.31 11.38 12.02
CA ASP A 149 -24.22 12.48 12.37
C ASP A 149 -25.66 12.17 11.93
N CYS A 150 -25.87 11.69 10.70
CA CYS A 150 -27.19 11.26 10.24
C CYS A 150 -27.78 10.15 11.13
N ARG A 151 -26.96 9.18 11.56
CA ARG A 151 -27.42 8.12 12.46
C ARG A 151 -27.74 8.65 13.85
N LEU A 152 -26.93 9.55 14.38
CA LEU A 152 -27.13 10.17 15.68
C LEU A 152 -28.45 10.96 15.70
N GLU A 153 -28.77 11.66 14.61
CA GLU A 153 -30.03 12.38 14.45
C GLU A 153 -31.24 11.44 14.44
N SER A 154 -31.14 10.30 13.75
CA SER A 154 -32.20 9.27 13.78
C SER A 154 -32.45 8.70 15.19
N ILE A 155 -31.38 8.52 15.98
CA ILE A 155 -31.47 8.05 17.38
C ILE A 155 -32.12 9.11 18.26
N LYS A 156 -31.73 10.38 18.12
CA LYS A 156 -32.34 11.49 18.85
C LYS A 156 -33.85 11.55 18.59
N LEU A 157 -34.27 11.52 17.33
CA LEU A 157 -35.69 11.49 16.95
C LEU A 157 -36.45 10.33 17.61
N THR A 158 -35.83 9.15 17.66
CA THR A 158 -36.42 7.97 18.32
C THR A 158 -36.55 8.17 19.83
N LEU A 159 -35.53 8.71 20.49
CA LEU A 159 -35.55 9.01 21.93
C LEU A 159 -36.53 10.14 22.30
N SER A 160 -36.75 11.09 21.38
CA SER A 160 -37.71 12.18 21.56
C SER A 160 -39.17 11.75 21.46
N GLN A 161 -39.48 10.49 21.11
CA GLN A 161 -40.84 9.97 21.14
C GLN A 161 -41.16 9.31 22.50
N PRO A 162 -41.88 10.00 23.42
CA PRO A 162 -42.10 9.55 24.80
C PRO A 162 -42.90 8.25 24.91
N GLU A 163 -43.72 7.93 23.91
CA GLU A 163 -44.57 6.72 23.90
C GLU A 163 -43.73 5.42 23.82
N SER A 164 -42.54 5.47 23.21
CA SER A 164 -41.66 4.30 23.05
C SER A 164 -40.91 3.93 24.33
N LEU A 165 -40.56 4.91 25.16
CA LEU A 165 -39.85 4.70 26.44
C LEU A 165 -40.80 4.24 27.54
N ILE A 166 -42.00 4.84 27.61
CA ILE A 166 -43.02 4.47 28.59
C ILE A 166 -43.52 3.05 28.33
N SER A 167 -43.75 2.67 27.08
CA SER A 167 -44.18 1.32 26.72
C SER A 167 -43.14 0.25 27.07
N LEU A 168 -41.84 0.52 26.86
CA LEU A 168 -40.77 -0.40 27.25
C LEU A 168 -40.66 -0.56 28.79
N ALA A 169 -40.79 0.54 29.53
CA ALA A 169 -40.74 0.52 30.99
C ALA A 169 -41.94 -0.25 31.59
N LEU A 170 -43.15 -0.02 31.07
CA LEU A 170 -44.36 -0.74 31.48
C LEU A 170 -44.27 -2.24 31.17
N TYR A 171 -43.67 -2.61 30.03
CA TYR A 171 -43.46 -4.02 29.67
C TYR A 171 -42.55 -4.74 30.66
N LYS A 172 -41.37 -4.17 30.96
CA LYS A 172 -40.44 -4.76 31.95
C LYS A 172 -41.04 -4.83 33.35
N PHE A 173 -41.83 -3.83 33.73
CA PHE A 173 -42.51 -3.82 35.03
C PHE A 173 -43.55 -4.96 35.13
N HIS A 174 -44.34 -5.17 34.07
CA HIS A 174 -45.32 -6.25 34.02
C HIS A 174 -44.67 -7.64 34.11
N GLU A 175 -43.53 -7.85 33.43
CA GLU A 175 -42.78 -9.11 33.49
C GLU A 175 -42.31 -9.44 34.91
N ILE A 176 -41.72 -8.45 35.60
CA ILE A 176 -41.28 -8.59 37.00
C ILE A 176 -42.45 -8.86 37.94
N LEU A 177 -43.57 -8.14 37.78
CA LEU A 177 -44.77 -8.33 38.59
C LEU A 177 -45.37 -9.73 38.40
N SER A 178 -45.39 -10.24 37.17
CA SER A 178 -45.88 -11.59 36.88
C SER A 178 -45.03 -12.68 37.55
N LEU A 179 -43.70 -12.53 37.53
CA LEU A 179 -42.76 -13.42 38.23
C LEU A 179 -42.97 -13.39 39.75
N LEU A 180 -43.14 -12.20 40.33
CA LEU A 180 -43.40 -12.04 41.77
C LEU A 180 -44.69 -12.75 42.19
N VAL A 181 -45.77 -12.58 41.43
CA VAL A 181 -47.06 -13.23 41.70
C VAL A 181 -46.93 -14.76 41.66
N VAL A 182 -46.24 -15.31 40.66
CA VAL A 182 -45.99 -16.76 40.56
C VAL A 182 -45.19 -17.29 41.75
N ILE A 183 -44.17 -16.54 42.20
CA ILE A 183 -43.36 -16.91 43.37
C ILE A 183 -44.22 -16.91 44.65
N LEU A 184 -45.01 -15.85 44.88
CA LEU A 184 -45.91 -15.76 46.04
C LEU A 184 -46.95 -16.89 46.05
N MET A 185 -47.54 -17.22 44.90
CA MET A 185 -48.48 -18.33 44.79
C MET A 185 -47.85 -19.69 45.10
N ARG A 186 -46.55 -19.88 44.82
CA ARG A 186 -45.84 -21.13 45.17
C ARG A 186 -45.43 -21.22 46.64
N LEU A 187 -45.21 -20.08 47.30
CA LEU A 187 -44.84 -20.03 48.72
C LEU A 187 -46.05 -20.10 49.66
N ALA A 188 -47.22 -19.63 49.23
CA ALA A 188 -48.44 -19.62 50.05
C ALA A 188 -48.85 -21.00 50.62
N PRO A 189 -48.80 -22.12 49.85
CA PRO A 189 -49.10 -23.44 50.38
C PRO A 189 -48.08 -23.90 51.42
N PHE A 190 -46.81 -23.52 51.25
CA PHE A 190 -45.73 -23.83 52.18
C PHE A 190 -45.93 -23.10 53.52
N ALA A 191 -46.30 -21.82 53.46
CA ALA A 191 -46.63 -21.03 54.64
C ALA A 191 -47.87 -21.58 55.38
N MET A 192 -48.91 -21.97 54.65
CA MET A 192 -50.11 -22.58 55.21
C MET A 192 -49.84 -23.95 55.85
N ALA A 193 -48.95 -24.76 55.25
CA ALA A 193 -48.51 -26.03 55.82
C ALA A 193 -47.71 -25.84 57.12
N LEU A 194 -46.80 -24.85 57.15
CA LEU A 194 -46.05 -24.46 58.36
C LEU A 194 -46.97 -23.97 59.47
N PHE A 195 -47.93 -23.10 59.16
CA PHE A 195 -48.93 -22.62 60.12
C PHE A 195 -49.82 -23.75 60.65
N GLY A 196 -50.19 -24.69 59.79
CA GLY A 196 -50.91 -25.90 60.18
C GLY A 196 -50.11 -26.81 61.11
N PHE A 197 -48.79 -26.92 60.91
CA PHE A 197 -47.91 -27.72 61.77
C PHE A 197 -47.76 -27.12 63.17
N ILE A 198 -47.73 -25.79 63.28
CA ILE A 198 -47.58 -25.07 64.55
C ILE A 198 -48.88 -25.09 65.38
N SER A 199 -50.05 -25.19 64.74
CA SER A 199 -51.36 -25.01 65.41
C SER A 199 -52.01 -26.29 65.97
N GLY A 200 -51.41 -27.48 65.82
CA GLY A 200 -51.63 -28.61 66.73
C GLY A 200 -53.05 -29.23 66.89
N GLU A 201 -53.95 -29.17 65.90
CA GLU A 201 -55.30 -29.79 66.01
C GLU A 201 -55.72 -30.76 64.89
N TYR A 202 -56.49 -31.79 65.32
CA TYR A 202 -56.96 -33.06 64.70
C TYR A 202 -56.87 -33.25 63.17
N ILE A 203 -56.23 -34.37 62.81
CA ILE A 203 -55.60 -34.66 61.51
C ILE A 203 -56.58 -35.16 60.42
N ILE A 204 -57.66 -35.86 60.78
CA ILE A 204 -58.38 -36.72 59.80
C ILE A 204 -59.45 -35.97 58.99
N GLN A 205 -60.19 -35.00 59.56
CA GLN A 205 -61.12 -34.15 58.79
C GLN A 205 -60.38 -33.10 57.93
N LYS A 206 -59.19 -32.66 58.37
CA LYS A 206 -58.35 -31.71 57.63
C LYS A 206 -57.77 -32.31 56.35
N LEU A 207 -57.41 -33.60 56.33
CA LEU A 207 -56.84 -34.25 55.14
C LEU A 207 -57.84 -34.35 53.96
N LEU A 208 -59.12 -34.58 54.26
CA LEU A 208 -60.19 -34.66 53.25
C LEU A 208 -60.58 -33.28 52.70
N PHE A 209 -60.72 -32.27 53.57
CA PHE A 209 -61.04 -30.89 53.14
C PHE A 209 -59.84 -30.20 52.48
N ALA A 210 -58.62 -30.40 53.01
CA ALA A 210 -57.41 -29.88 52.39
C ALA A 210 -57.15 -30.58 51.06
N GLY A 211 -57.33 -31.89 50.95
CA GLY A 211 -57.18 -32.62 49.68
C GLY A 211 -58.17 -32.15 48.60
N GLY A 212 -59.45 -31.99 48.96
CA GLY A 212 -60.48 -31.49 48.05
C GLY A 212 -60.24 -30.03 47.62
N PHE A 213 -59.88 -29.16 48.57
CA PHE A 213 -59.55 -27.75 48.26
C PHE A 213 -58.25 -27.64 47.45
N TYR A 214 -57.25 -28.47 47.72
CA TYR A 214 -56.02 -28.55 46.92
C TYR A 214 -56.33 -29.00 45.49
N PHE A 215 -57.22 -29.98 45.31
CA PHE A 215 -57.60 -30.47 43.99
C PHE A 215 -58.37 -29.43 43.17
N VAL A 216 -59.36 -28.77 43.79
CA VAL A 216 -60.15 -27.72 43.13
C VAL A 216 -59.30 -26.48 42.84
N SER A 217 -58.43 -26.08 43.76
CA SER A 217 -57.48 -24.98 43.54
C SER A 217 -56.45 -25.33 42.46
N LEU A 218 -55.90 -26.55 42.43
CA LEU A 218 -54.98 -26.96 41.36
C LEU A 218 -55.65 -26.87 39.98
N PHE A 219 -56.91 -27.29 39.89
CA PHE A 219 -57.65 -27.26 38.64
C PHE A 219 -58.00 -25.83 38.22
N PHE A 220 -58.48 -25.00 39.15
CA PHE A 220 -58.85 -23.62 38.88
C PHE A 220 -57.63 -22.76 38.55
N PHE A 221 -56.53 -22.88 39.30
CA PHE A 221 -55.28 -22.16 39.04
C PHE A 221 -54.52 -22.71 37.84
N GLY A 222 -54.62 -24.01 37.56
CA GLY A 222 -54.10 -24.60 36.31
C GLY A 222 -54.83 -24.06 35.09
N PHE A 223 -56.16 -23.94 35.16
CA PHE A 223 -56.98 -23.37 34.10
C PHE A 223 -56.74 -21.86 33.92
N LEU A 224 -56.64 -21.10 35.02
CA LEU A 224 -56.31 -19.68 34.98
C LEU A 224 -54.91 -19.44 34.42
N GLY A 225 -53.95 -20.28 34.81
CA GLY A 225 -52.59 -20.27 34.25
C GLY A 225 -52.56 -20.57 32.75
N PHE A 226 -53.38 -21.53 32.29
CA PHE A 226 -53.51 -21.83 30.86
C PHE A 226 -54.12 -20.66 30.08
N ILE A 227 -55.15 -20.01 30.63
CA ILE A 227 -55.73 -18.80 30.03
C ILE A 227 -54.70 -17.66 29.99
N CYS A 228 -53.93 -17.45 31.06
CA CYS A 228 -52.86 -16.45 31.08
C CYS A 228 -51.78 -16.75 30.03
N ILE A 229 -51.33 -18.00 29.89
CA ILE A 229 -50.35 -18.40 28.87
C ILE A 229 -50.92 -18.17 27.46
N ALA A 230 -52.19 -18.50 27.24
CA ALA A 230 -52.87 -18.28 25.97
C ALA A 230 -53.00 -16.78 25.63
N LEU A 231 -53.31 -15.93 26.62
CA LEU A 231 -53.39 -14.48 26.46
C LEU A 231 -52.02 -13.85 26.25
N ILE A 232 -50.99 -14.30 26.98
CA ILE A 232 -49.59 -13.87 26.77
C ILE A 232 -49.15 -14.22 25.34
N GLY A 233 -49.47 -15.42 24.86
CA GLY A 233 -49.15 -15.82 23.48
C GLY A 233 -49.92 -15.05 22.39
N GLN A 234 -51.08 -14.49 22.70
CA GLN A 234 -51.82 -13.58 21.80
C GLN A 234 -51.20 -12.18 21.80
N ILE A 235 -50.82 -11.67 22.98
CA ILE A 235 -50.14 -10.38 23.13
C ILE A 235 -48.76 -10.39 22.48
N GLU A 236 -48.00 -11.48 22.60
CA GLU A 236 -46.70 -11.62 21.92
C GLU A 236 -46.83 -11.68 20.40
N ARG A 237 -47.88 -12.31 19.87
CA ARG A 237 -48.16 -12.31 18.41
C ARG A 237 -48.51 -10.92 17.90
N LEU A 238 -49.32 -10.17 18.64
CA LEU A 238 -49.61 -8.76 18.34
C LEU A 238 -48.36 -7.88 18.47
N ARG A 239 -47.49 -8.15 19.45
CA ARG A 239 -46.21 -7.45 19.64
C ARG A 239 -45.23 -7.71 18.50
N CYS A 240 -45.10 -8.95 18.03
CA CYS A 240 -44.25 -9.28 16.87
C CYS A 240 -44.78 -8.67 15.57
N ALA A 241 -46.11 -8.58 15.41
CA ALA A 241 -46.73 -7.94 14.24
C ALA A 241 -46.52 -6.41 14.21
N ILE A 242 -46.37 -5.76 15.38
CA ILE A 242 -46.23 -4.29 15.47
C ILE A 242 -44.77 -3.84 15.64
N PHE A 243 -43.92 -4.63 16.32
CA PHE A 243 -42.57 -4.20 16.75
C PHE A 243 -41.43 -5.15 16.36
N GLY A 244 -41.73 -6.27 15.67
CA GLY A 244 -40.79 -7.38 15.46
C GLY A 244 -39.48 -7.05 14.77
N GLU A 245 -39.43 -6.02 13.92
CA GLU A 245 -38.19 -5.67 13.19
C GLU A 245 -37.35 -4.59 13.90
N SER A 246 -37.95 -3.73 14.74
CA SER A 246 -37.29 -2.49 15.16
C SER A 246 -36.30 -2.66 16.33
N TYR A 247 -36.65 -3.43 17.36
CA TYR A 247 -35.88 -3.42 18.62
C TYR A 247 -34.59 -4.26 18.62
N ALA A 248 -34.60 -5.42 17.98
CA ALA A 248 -33.43 -6.30 17.92
C ALA A 248 -32.34 -5.74 16.98
N GLN A 249 -32.74 -5.10 15.88
CA GLN A 249 -31.81 -4.36 15.01
C GLN A 249 -31.23 -3.13 15.72
N GLN A 250 -32.01 -2.42 16.55
CA GLN A 250 -31.55 -1.20 17.22
C GLN A 250 -30.46 -1.42 18.28
N GLN A 251 -30.55 -2.45 19.14
CA GLN A 251 -29.51 -2.69 20.17
C GLN A 251 -28.16 -3.15 19.57
N VAL A 252 -28.20 -4.03 18.56
CA VAL A 252 -26.99 -4.46 17.86
C VAL A 252 -26.37 -3.28 17.10
N THR A 253 -27.19 -2.42 16.50
CA THR A 253 -26.71 -1.24 15.77
C THR A 253 -26.04 -0.22 16.70
N LEU A 254 -26.60 0.03 17.89
CA LEU A 254 -26.02 0.99 18.86
C LEU A 254 -24.67 0.53 19.40
N GLY A 255 -24.55 -0.74 19.79
CA GLY A 255 -23.28 -1.31 20.28
C GLY A 255 -22.19 -1.31 19.20
N THR A 256 -22.57 -1.61 17.96
CA THR A 256 -21.65 -1.55 16.81
C THR A 256 -21.25 -0.11 16.48
N LEU A 257 -22.18 0.86 16.64
CA LEU A 257 -21.91 2.28 16.41
C LEU A 257 -20.94 2.84 17.44
N VAL A 258 -21.12 2.53 18.72
CA VAL A 258 -20.22 2.97 19.80
C VAL A 258 -18.82 2.39 19.61
N CYS A 259 -18.70 1.12 19.20
CA CYS A 259 -17.40 0.53 18.88
C CYS A 259 -16.74 1.21 17.68
N LYS A 260 -17.48 1.45 16.59
CA LYS A 260 -16.96 2.15 15.40
C LYS A 260 -16.56 3.60 15.69
N LEU A 261 -17.36 4.33 16.48
CA LEU A 261 -17.04 5.69 16.91
C LEU A 261 -15.75 5.73 17.74
N LYS A 262 -15.56 4.75 18.63
CA LYS A 262 -14.34 4.65 19.44
C LYS A 262 -13.12 4.29 18.60
N GLU A 263 -13.29 3.46 17.58
CA GLU A 263 -12.22 3.10 16.65
C GLU A 263 -11.81 4.28 15.75
N GLU A 264 -12.78 5.00 15.19
CA GLU A 264 -12.52 6.20 14.37
C GLU A 264 -11.94 7.35 15.20
N HIS A 265 -12.40 7.55 16.44
CA HIS A 265 -11.80 8.51 17.37
C HIS A 265 -10.32 8.19 17.68
N ASN A 266 -10.00 6.90 17.88
CA ASN A 266 -8.62 6.47 18.07
C ASN A 266 -7.75 6.65 16.81
N LYS A 267 -8.30 6.43 15.60
CA LYS A 267 -7.60 6.68 14.34
C LYS A 267 -7.31 8.17 14.14
N LEU A 268 -8.27 9.04 14.47
CA LEU A 268 -8.09 10.50 14.48
C LEU A 268 -6.97 10.93 15.43
N ASN A 269 -6.96 10.41 16.67
CA ASN A 269 -5.90 10.71 17.63
C ASN A 269 -4.51 10.21 17.14
N CYS A 270 -4.44 9.05 16.47
CA CYS A 270 -3.20 8.55 15.87
C CYS A 270 -2.72 9.36 14.65
N LEU A 271 -3.63 10.02 13.92
CA LEU A 271 -3.27 10.89 12.80
C LEU A 271 -2.82 12.26 13.29
N GLU A 272 -3.42 12.80 14.35
CA GLU A 272 -2.96 14.03 15.01
C GLU A 272 -1.57 13.85 15.64
N SER A 273 -1.27 12.71 16.26
CA SER A 273 0.06 12.44 16.83
C SER A 273 1.16 12.29 15.78
N LYS A 274 0.82 12.01 14.52
CA LYS A 274 1.77 11.96 13.39
C LYS A 274 1.99 13.31 12.72
N LYS A 275 1.20 14.33 13.09
CA LYS A 275 1.24 15.69 12.54
C LYS A 275 2.19 16.62 13.31
N THR A 276 2.60 16.22 14.50
CA THR A 276 3.64 16.91 15.28
C THR A 276 5.03 16.35 14.92
N PRO A 277 5.97 17.19 14.45
CA PRO A 277 7.35 16.77 14.17
C PRO A 277 8.10 16.33 15.43
#